data_AF-A0A2J8S9D7-F1
#
_entry.id   AF-A0A2J8S9D7-F1
#
_cell.length_a   1.000
_cell.length_b   1.000
_cell.length_c   1.000
_cell.angle_alpha   90.00
_cell.angle_beta   90.00
_cell.angle_gamma   90.00
#
_symmetry.space_group_name_H-M   'P 1'
#
loop_
_entity.id
_entity.type
_entity.pdbx_description
1 polymer ?
#
loop_
_entity_poly.entity_id
_entity_poly.type
_entity_poly.pdbx_seq_one_letter_code
_entity_poly.pdbx_strand_id
1 'polypeptide(L)'
;MGLLDRLSILLGLKKKEVHVLCLGLDNSGKTTIINKLKPSNAQSQNILPTIGFSIEKFKSSSLSFTVFDMSGQGRYRNLWEHYYKEGQAIIFVIDSSDRLRMVVAKEELDTLLNHPDIKHR
;
A
#
# COMPACT_ATOMS: atom_id res chain seq x y z
N MET A 1 9.69 -22.20 4.74
CA MET A 1 8.25 -22.47 4.94
C MET A 1 8.04 -23.98 4.99
N GLY A 2 7.82 -24.55 6.18
CA GLY A 2 7.71 -26.00 6.39
C GLY A 2 6.26 -26.51 6.47
N LEU A 3 6.09 -27.82 6.70
CA LEU A 3 4.77 -28.45 6.89
C LEU A 3 4.00 -27.86 8.08
N LEU A 4 4.70 -27.52 9.17
CA LEU A 4 4.10 -26.94 10.38
C LEU A 4 3.50 -25.55 10.15
N ASP A 5 4.16 -24.72 9.32
CA ASP A 5 3.59 -23.42 8.90
C ASP A 5 2.31 -23.63 8.09
N ARG A 6 2.29 -24.60 7.18
CA ARG A 6 1.08 -24.91 6.38
C ARG A 6 -0.06 -25.43 7.26
N LEU A 7 0.26 -26.31 8.20
CA LEU A 7 -0.72 -26.88 9.13
C LEU A 7 -1.28 -25.79 10.06
N SER A 8 -0.43 -24.91 10.60
CA SER A 8 -0.89 -23.79 11.44
C SER A 8 -1.77 -22.79 10.68
N ILE A 9 -1.51 -22.56 9.38
CA ILE A 9 -2.41 -21.76 8.53
C ILE A 9 -3.74 -22.50 8.29
N LEU A 10 -3.70 -23.80 7.97
CA LEU A 10 -4.89 -24.61 7.73
C LEU A 10 -5.80 -24.70 8.97
N LEU A 11 -5.19 -24.85 10.15
CA LEU A 11 -5.88 -24.88 11.44
C LEU A 11 -6.28 -23.48 11.94
N GLY A 12 -6.00 -22.41 11.18
CA GLY A 12 -6.34 -21.03 11.54
C GLY A 12 -5.50 -20.42 12.68
N LEU A 13 -4.46 -21.12 13.13
CA LEU A 13 -3.55 -20.69 14.20
C LEU A 13 -2.59 -19.56 13.73
N LYS A 14 -2.32 -19.49 12.43
CA LYS A 14 -1.45 -18.46 11.82
C LYS A 14 -2.14 -17.85 10.61
N LYS A 15 -2.11 -16.52 10.50
CA LYS A 15 -2.60 -15.81 9.31
C LYS A 15 -1.46 -15.62 8.31
N LYS A 16 -1.78 -15.68 7.02
CA LYS A 16 -0.79 -15.42 5.97
C LYS A 16 -0.45 -13.93 5.95
N GLU A 17 0.83 -13.61 6.02
CA GLU A 17 1.32 -12.23 5.95
C GLU A 17 1.40 -11.77 4.50
N VAL A 18 0.93 -10.54 4.26
CA VAL A 18 0.93 -9.89 2.95
C VAL A 18 1.49 -8.47 3.07
N HIS A 19 2.51 -8.17 2.29
CA HIS A 19 3.09 -6.83 2.17
C HIS A 19 2.46 -6.10 0.98
N VAL A 20 1.95 -4.89 1.20
CA VAL A 20 1.27 -4.10 0.17
C VAL A 20 1.88 -2.71 0.12
N LEU A 21 2.12 -2.18 -1.08
CA LEU A 21 2.49 -0.78 -1.26
C LEU A 21 1.23 0.01 -1.62
N CYS A 22 0.96 1.10 -0.89
CA CYS A 22 -0.07 2.05 -1.27
C CYS A 22 0.58 3.30 -1.87
N LEU A 23 0.37 3.51 -3.17
CA LEU A 23 1.02 4.52 -4.00
C LEU A 23 -0.02 5.42 -4.68
N GLY A 24 0.44 6.55 -5.23
CA GLY A 24 -0.41 7.56 -5.88
C GLY A 24 -0.10 8.98 -5.41
N LEU A 25 -0.66 9.97 -6.08
CA LEU A 25 -0.35 11.39 -5.84
C LEU A 25 -0.73 11.86 -4.42
N ASP A 26 -0.13 12.94 -3.96
CA ASP A 26 -0.54 13.60 -2.73
C ASP A 26 -2.03 13.99 -2.79
N ASN A 27 -2.68 13.94 -1.63
CA ASN A 27 -4.11 14.18 -1.48
C ASN A 27 -5.04 13.19 -2.21
N SER A 28 -4.52 12.11 -2.82
CA SER A 28 -5.38 11.13 -3.53
C SER A 28 -6.26 10.25 -2.63
N GLY A 29 -6.06 10.30 -1.31
CA GLY A 29 -6.84 9.53 -0.34
C GLY A 29 -6.22 8.21 0.15
N LYS A 30 -4.93 7.97 -0.11
CA LYS A 30 -4.19 6.75 0.31
C LYS A 30 -4.33 6.42 1.80
N THR A 31 -3.96 7.36 2.67
CA THR A 31 -4.05 7.14 4.12
C THR A 31 -5.50 6.94 4.56
N THR A 32 -6.46 7.62 3.92
CA THR A 32 -7.89 7.47 4.19
C THR A 32 -8.40 6.08 3.85
N ILE A 33 -8.10 5.55 2.66
CA ILE A 33 -8.55 4.20 2.28
C ILE A 33 -7.90 3.14 3.16
N ILE A 34 -6.60 3.26 3.46
CA ILE A 34 -5.90 2.34 4.38
C ILE A 34 -6.52 2.39 5.77
N ASN A 35 -6.77 3.58 6.30
CA ASN A 35 -7.43 3.76 7.59
C ASN A 35 -8.81 3.10 7.62
N LYS A 36 -9.57 3.19 6.52
CA LYS A 36 -10.90 2.58 6.44
C LYS A 36 -10.89 1.06 6.33
N LEU A 37 -9.80 0.47 5.81
CA LEU A 37 -9.60 -0.98 5.75
C LEU A 37 -9.23 -1.60 7.11
N LYS A 38 -8.76 -0.80 8.07
CA LYS A 38 -8.48 -1.26 9.44
C LYS A 38 -9.77 -1.61 10.18
N PRO A 39 -9.73 -2.53 11.17
CA PRO A 39 -10.83 -2.75 12.10
C PRO A 39 -11.30 -1.43 12.73
N SER A 40 -12.62 -1.30 12.98
CA SER A 40 -13.23 -0.04 13.41
C SER A 40 -12.59 0.58 14.66
N ASN A 41 -12.11 -0.25 15.60
CA ASN A 41 -11.45 0.19 16.82
C ASN A 41 -9.99 0.68 16.62
N ALA A 42 -9.42 0.49 15.43
CA ALA A 42 -8.08 0.91 15.06
C ALA A 42 -8.07 2.06 14.03
N GLN A 43 -9.23 2.60 13.67
CA GLN A 43 -9.35 3.73 12.74
C GLN A 43 -9.04 5.05 13.46
N SER A 44 -8.23 5.90 12.84
CA SER A 44 -7.99 7.28 13.29
C SER A 44 -9.08 8.22 12.76
N GLN A 45 -9.48 9.19 13.57
CA GLN A 45 -10.38 10.29 13.16
C GLN A 45 -9.63 11.42 12.45
N ASN A 46 -8.35 11.59 12.78
CA ASN A 46 -7.51 12.66 12.23
C ASN A 46 -6.49 12.04 11.27
N ILE A 47 -6.57 12.42 10.00
CA ILE A 47 -5.65 11.99 8.95
C ILE A 47 -4.89 13.21 8.46
N LEU A 48 -3.57 13.16 8.56
CA LEU A 48 -2.67 14.23 8.14
C LEU A 48 -1.89 13.79 6.89
N PRO A 49 -1.38 14.72 6.08
CA PRO A 49 -0.51 14.39 4.95
C PRO A 49 0.73 13.61 5.40
N THR A 50 0.97 12.45 4.80
CA THR A 50 2.12 11.59 5.11
C THR A 50 3.44 12.24 4.67
N ILE A 51 4.44 12.19 5.55
CA ILE A 51 5.83 12.60 5.30
C ILE A 51 6.68 11.35 5.11
N GLY A 52 7.34 11.21 3.96
CA GLY A 52 8.11 10.00 3.64
C GLY A 52 7.18 8.79 3.42
N PHE A 53 6.95 8.01 4.47
CA PHE A 53 6.03 6.87 4.47
C PHE A 53 5.56 6.53 5.89
N SER A 54 4.49 5.74 6.02
CA SER A 54 4.13 5.05 7.26
C SER A 54 3.92 3.55 7.03
N ILE A 55 4.04 2.76 8.09
CA ILE A 55 3.77 1.31 8.06
C ILE A 55 2.51 1.03 8.85
N GLU A 56 1.51 0.50 8.17
CA GLU A 56 0.20 0.19 8.73
C GLU A 56 -0.04 -1.31 8.77
N LYS A 57 -0.28 -1.84 9.97
CA LYS A 57 -0.48 -3.27 10.19
C LYS A 57 -1.90 -3.55 10.67
N PHE A 58 -2.62 -4.39 9.94
CA PHE A 58 -3.97 -4.79 10.34
C PHE A 58 -4.31 -6.19 9.85
N LYS A 59 -5.26 -6.84 10.52
CA LYS A 59 -5.75 -8.16 10.15
C LYS A 59 -7.11 -8.02 9.48
N SER A 60 -7.31 -8.73 8.38
CA SER A 60 -8.62 -8.85 7.73
C SER A 60 -8.78 -10.26 7.18
N SER A 61 -9.92 -10.90 7.47
CA SER A 61 -10.18 -12.30 7.13
C SER A 61 -9.01 -13.22 7.57
N SER A 62 -8.49 -14.06 6.69
CA SER A 62 -7.35 -14.98 6.91
C SER A 62 -5.97 -14.35 6.70
N LEU A 63 -5.90 -13.03 6.47
CA LEU A 63 -4.66 -12.30 6.15
C LEU A 63 -4.25 -11.32 7.25
N SER A 64 -2.94 -11.17 7.40
CA SER A 64 -2.28 -10.09 8.14
C SER A 64 -1.59 -9.18 7.15
N PHE A 65 -2.04 -7.94 7.04
CA PHE A 65 -1.49 -6.96 6.11
C PHE A 65 -0.41 -6.13 6.81
N THR A 66 0.69 -5.91 6.08
CA THR A 66 1.66 -4.84 6.31
C THR A 66 1.59 -3.92 5.10
N VAL A 67 1.01 -2.74 5.27
CA VAL A 67 0.85 -1.76 4.19
C VAL A 67 1.87 -0.65 4.37
N PHE A 68 2.68 -0.39 3.35
CA PHE A 68 3.54 0.78 3.26
C PHE A 68 2.74 1.91 2.61
N ASP A 69 2.25 2.86 3.41
CA ASP A 69 1.56 4.05 2.93
C ASP A 69 2.61 5.11 2.55
N MET A 70 2.87 5.25 1.26
CA MET A 70 3.93 6.12 0.77
C MET A 70 3.41 7.54 0.59
N SER A 71 4.23 8.55 0.90
CA SER A 71 3.87 9.93 0.56
C SER A 71 3.76 10.12 -0.95
N GLY A 72 2.73 10.83 -1.38
CA GLY A 72 2.53 11.19 -2.78
C GLY A 72 3.10 12.56 -3.17
N GLN A 73 3.68 13.30 -2.22
CA GLN A 73 4.27 14.61 -2.47
C GLN A 73 5.47 14.45 -3.39
N GLY A 74 5.61 15.31 -4.41
CA GLY A 74 6.65 15.18 -5.44
C GLY A 74 8.06 14.93 -4.87
N ARG A 75 8.46 15.67 -3.82
CA ARG A 75 9.77 15.53 -3.16
C ARG A 75 10.05 14.18 -2.48
N TYR A 76 9.04 13.33 -2.31
CA TYR A 76 9.16 12.03 -1.64
C TYR A 76 8.86 10.85 -2.58
N ARG A 77 8.46 11.07 -3.84
CA ARG A 77 8.08 9.97 -4.76
C ARG A 77 9.25 9.07 -5.11
N ASN A 78 10.47 9.59 -5.08
CA ASN A 78 11.69 8.79 -5.21
C ASN A 78 11.82 7.70 -4.13
N LEU A 79 11.13 7.81 -2.99
CA LEU A 79 11.14 6.75 -1.98
C LEU A 79 10.35 5.50 -2.42
N TRP A 80 9.45 5.60 -3.40
CA TRP A 80 8.60 4.48 -3.82
C TRP A 80 9.41 3.28 -4.29
N GLU A 81 10.44 3.53 -5.10
CA GLU A 81 11.26 2.47 -5.71
C GLU A 81 12.03 1.63 -4.69
N HIS A 82 12.39 2.23 -3.55
CA HIS A 82 13.09 1.52 -2.47
C HIS A 82 12.26 0.37 -1.88
N TYR A 83 10.93 0.43 -1.98
CA TYR A 83 10.02 -0.57 -1.41
C TYR A 83 9.39 -1.50 -2.44
N TYR A 84 9.63 -1.29 -3.74
CA TYR A 84 9.05 -2.13 -4.79
C TYR A 84 9.28 -3.62 -4.52
N LYS A 85 10.53 -4.01 -4.25
CA LYS A 85 10.93 -5.40 -3.94
C LYS A 85 10.17 -6.03 -2.77
N GLU A 86 9.74 -5.24 -1.79
CA GLU A 86 9.06 -5.73 -0.59
C GLU A 86 7.56 -5.94 -0.78
N GLY A 87 6.93 -5.18 -1.68
CA GLY A 87 5.50 -5.31 -1.96
C GLY A 87 5.16 -6.64 -2.65
N GLN A 88 4.10 -7.32 -2.24
CA GLN A 88 3.50 -8.44 -2.98
C GLN A 88 2.30 -7.99 -3.82
N ALA A 89 1.71 -6.85 -3.46
CA ALA A 89 0.65 -6.19 -4.21
C ALA A 89 0.84 -4.67 -4.13
N ILE A 90 0.28 -3.96 -5.12
CA ILE A 90 0.23 -2.50 -5.15
C ILE A 90 -1.23 -2.06 -5.17
N ILE A 91 -1.55 -1.08 -4.34
CA ILE A 91 -2.77 -0.28 -4.42
C ILE A 91 -2.36 1.09 -4.94
N PHE A 92 -2.80 1.46 -6.14
CA PHE A 92 -2.55 2.79 -6.70
C PHE A 92 -3.83 3.63 -6.60
N VAL A 93 -3.80 4.68 -5.78
CA VAL A 93 -4.99 5.49 -5.47
C VAL A 93 -5.02 6.77 -6.31
N ILE A 94 -6.11 6.96 -7.04
CA ILE A 94 -6.36 8.09 -7.93
C ILE A 94 -7.56 8.88 -7.41
N ASP A 95 -7.42 10.20 -7.27
CA ASP A 95 -8.56 11.08 -7.03
C ASP A 95 -9.31 11.30 -8.34
N SER A 96 -10.50 10.72 -8.46
CA SER A 96 -11.34 10.82 -9.66
C SER A 96 -11.88 12.23 -9.91
N SER A 97 -11.89 13.10 -8.90
CA SER A 97 -12.34 14.49 -9.00
C SER A 97 -11.23 15.43 -9.47
N ASP A 98 -9.96 15.03 -9.28
CA ASP A 98 -8.79 15.81 -9.67
C ASP A 98 -8.41 15.59 -11.15
N ARG A 99 -9.24 16.16 -12.03
CA ARG A 99 -9.05 16.04 -13.48
C ARG A 99 -7.74 16.65 -13.97
N LEU A 100 -7.25 17.70 -13.30
CA LEU A 100 -6.02 18.41 -13.68
C LEU A 100 -4.78 17.51 -13.51
N ARG A 101 -4.73 16.74 -12.43
CA ARG A 101 -3.58 15.87 -12.13
C ARG A 101 -3.72 14.44 -12.66
N MET A 102 -4.78 14.13 -13.41
CA MET A 102 -4.96 12.80 -14.01
C MET A 102 -3.79 12.41 -14.95
N VAL A 103 -3.26 13.37 -15.70
CA VAL A 103 -2.09 13.13 -16.57
C VAL A 103 -0.85 12.78 -15.75
N VAL A 104 -0.63 13.46 -14.62
CA VAL A 104 0.47 13.19 -13.70
C VAL A 104 0.30 11.81 -13.05
N ALA A 105 -0.92 11.46 -12.64
CA ALA A 105 -1.22 10.14 -12.07
C ALA A 105 -0.95 9.01 -13.07
N LYS A 106 -1.29 9.23 -14.35
CA LYS A 106 -0.99 8.31 -15.44
C LYS A 106 0.53 8.16 -15.63
N GLU A 107 1.27 9.26 -15.73
CA GLU A 107 2.74 9.24 -15.91
C GLU A 107 3.45 8.51 -14.77
N GLU A 108 3.03 8.75 -13.52
CA GLU A 108 3.56 8.07 -12.33
C GLU A 108 3.23 6.57 -12.32
N LEU A 109 2.02 6.19 -12.74
CA LEU A 109 1.63 4.79 -12.88
C LEU A 109 2.41 4.10 -14.01
N ASP A 110 2.58 4.75 -15.16
CA ASP A 110 3.37 4.24 -16.29
C ASP A 110 4.84 4.06 -15.88
N THR A 111 5.41 5.01 -15.14
CA THR A 111 6.77 4.94 -14.59
C THR A 111 6.92 3.76 -13.63
N LEU A 112 5.98 3.61 -12.70
CA LEU A 112 5.92 2.48 -11.76
C LEU A 112 5.88 1.12 -12.47
N LEU A 113 4.98 0.96 -13.44
CA LEU A 113 4.77 -0.31 -14.15
C LEU A 113 5.94 -0.70 -15.06
N ASN A 114 6.68 0.29 -15.55
CA ASN A 114 7.87 0.07 -16.38
C ASN A 114 9.15 -0.14 -15.57
N HIS A 115 9.13 0.09 -14.25
CA HIS A 115 10.30 -0.11 -13.40
C HIS A 115 10.73 -1.60 -13.40
N PRO A 116 12.05 -1.92 -13.50
CA PRO A 116 12.53 -3.31 -13.61
C PRO A 116 12.06 -4.23 -12.48
N ASP A 117 11.97 -3.70 -11.25
CA ASP A 117 11.49 -4.46 -10.08
C ASP A 117 9.98 -4.77 -10.10
N ILE A 118 9.20 -4.11 -10.95
CA ILE A 118 7.74 -4.29 -11.06
C ILE A 118 7.36 -5.00 -12.37
N LYS A 119 7.97 -4.60 -13.49
CA LYS A 119 7.62 -5.02 -14.86
C LYS A 119 7.63 -6.54 -15.07
N HIS A 120 8.43 -7.27 -14.29
CA HIS A 120 8.66 -8.71 -14.47
C HIS A 120 8.06 -9.57 -13.36
N ARG A 121 7.09 -9.03 -12.60
CA ARG A 121 6.39 -9.75 -11.53
C ARG A 121 5.22 -10.60 -12.02
#